data_AF-A0AAD4M6U5-F1
#
_entry.id   AF-A0AAD4M6U5-F1
#
_cell.length_a   1.000
_cell.length_b   1.000
_cell.length_c   1.000
_cell.angle_alpha   90.00
_cell.angle_beta   90.00
_cell.angle_gamma   90.00
#
_symmetry.space_group_name_H-M   'P 1'
#
loop_
_entity.id
_entity.type
_entity.pdbx_description
1 polymer ?
#
loop_
_entity_poly.entity_id
_entity_poly.type
_entity_poly.pdbx_seq_one_letter_code
_entity_poly.pdbx_strand_id
1 'polypeptide(L)'
;MLSTLLRRPFAELYSTHPGTSLRLSAAIFTTIIHDRIVPSWKARDSQDRDNWEQLAVVLLAGVQDHVEAHDEDRVKVMVAKAFYSILCNAFFSVSFPIPLTSYSVPLRVSVYSILSMTADGCIENKSKLRDGEILGGAMLGRIITLTNGRDHPRHVADHLNLVVVDYLALEQLLLLLAYLLPPTESRVTGHAERLGFLRDCFGDTTQRGKELIELLKFVISPDWEITSDKIVDILARDISVTQPFVMKRFVLSGLSNLRLSPALRFYLDKTSILFNCEDEEDGKIEGMHVPYDSMRYVDISSSGSVTAELLSPPLCHQPLQIVSSEAAILMTIVLSLPDVGRFVKTLRIRGMTSRVQFNGGPIPKAAERTSVNISPTRLEFEGSQSVASYQSKVKVVEEGGRLYNLFPFAAT
;
A
#
# COMPACT_ATOMS: atom_id res chain seq x y z
N MET A 1 -13.26 -15.04 -5.01
CA MET A 1 -14.47 -14.91 -5.86
C MET A 1 -14.37 -13.76 -6.88
N LEU A 2 -13.95 -12.54 -6.50
CA LEU A 2 -13.78 -11.44 -7.48
C LEU A 2 -12.67 -11.71 -8.50
N SER A 3 -11.52 -12.23 -8.04
CA SER A 3 -10.42 -12.69 -8.92
C SER A 3 -10.93 -13.64 -10.02
N THR A 4 -11.72 -14.65 -9.66
CA THR A 4 -12.25 -15.62 -10.63
C THR A 4 -13.25 -15.03 -11.62
N LEU A 5 -13.94 -13.95 -11.25
CA LEU A 5 -14.99 -13.34 -12.09
C LEU A 5 -14.44 -12.32 -13.09
N LEU A 6 -13.36 -11.60 -12.76
CA LEU A 6 -12.77 -10.60 -13.66
C LEU A 6 -11.46 -11.06 -14.29
N ARG A 7 -10.53 -11.62 -13.51
CA ARG A 7 -9.17 -11.91 -13.96
C ARG A 7 -9.16 -12.95 -15.09
N ARG A 8 -9.92 -14.04 -14.93
CA ARG A 8 -9.96 -15.13 -15.93
C ARG A 8 -10.64 -14.73 -17.24
N PRO A 9 -11.85 -14.12 -17.26
CA PRO A 9 -12.44 -13.67 -18.52
C PRO A 9 -11.60 -12.62 -19.25
N PHE A 10 -10.98 -11.68 -18.50
CA PHE A 10 -10.10 -10.68 -19.12
C PHE A 10 -8.83 -11.29 -19.71
N ALA A 11 -8.28 -12.37 -19.14
CA ALA A 11 -7.13 -13.06 -19.71
C ALA A 11 -7.39 -13.54 -21.15
N GLU A 12 -8.56 -14.13 -21.42
CA GLU A 12 -8.96 -14.56 -22.76
C GLU A 12 -9.22 -13.37 -23.71
N LEU A 13 -9.78 -12.28 -23.16
CA LEU A 13 -9.96 -11.05 -23.92
C LEU A 13 -8.62 -10.39 -24.27
N TYR A 14 -7.62 -10.46 -23.39
CA TYR A 14 -6.28 -9.92 -23.66
C TYR A 14 -5.56 -10.73 -24.72
N SER A 15 -5.69 -12.06 -24.72
CA SER A 15 -5.05 -12.89 -25.75
C SER A 15 -5.68 -12.69 -27.14
N THR A 16 -7.00 -12.50 -27.20
CA THR A 16 -7.72 -12.39 -28.48
C THR A 16 -7.75 -10.95 -29.02
N HIS A 17 -7.94 -9.95 -28.15
CA HIS A 17 -8.16 -8.54 -28.54
C HIS A 17 -7.41 -7.56 -27.62
N PRO A 18 -6.08 -7.68 -27.46
CA PRO A 18 -5.33 -7.01 -26.38
C PRO A 18 -5.59 -5.51 -26.27
N GLY A 19 -5.60 -4.79 -27.40
CA GLY A 19 -5.77 -3.33 -27.39
C GLY A 19 -7.17 -2.84 -27.04
N THR A 20 -8.21 -3.59 -27.38
CA THR A 20 -9.59 -3.23 -27.01
C THR A 20 -9.85 -3.60 -25.56
N SER A 21 -9.36 -4.77 -25.14
CA SER A 21 -9.49 -5.26 -23.77
C SER A 21 -8.75 -4.36 -22.77
N LEU A 22 -7.54 -3.91 -23.09
CA LEU A 22 -6.80 -2.96 -22.24
C LEU A 22 -7.50 -1.60 -22.12
N ARG A 23 -8.11 -1.09 -23.21
CA ARG A 23 -8.91 0.15 -23.16
C ARG A 23 -10.18 -0.03 -22.33
N LEU A 24 -10.83 -1.19 -22.43
CA LEU A 24 -11.98 -1.53 -21.58
C LEU A 24 -11.57 -1.58 -20.10
N SER A 25 -10.48 -2.26 -19.76
CA SER A 25 -9.95 -2.31 -18.40
C SER A 25 -9.62 -0.92 -17.87
N ALA A 26 -8.98 -0.08 -18.68
CA ALA A 26 -8.68 1.31 -18.32
C ALA A 26 -9.97 2.10 -18.05
N ALA A 27 -11.00 1.98 -18.89
CA ALA A 27 -12.29 2.64 -18.68
C ALA A 27 -13.01 2.16 -17.40
N ILE A 28 -12.99 0.86 -17.12
CA ILE A 28 -13.54 0.30 -15.88
C ILE A 28 -12.77 0.84 -14.68
N PHE A 29 -11.44 0.86 -14.74
CA PHE A 29 -10.61 1.41 -13.67
C PHE A 29 -10.90 2.90 -13.41
N THR A 30 -10.98 3.72 -14.47
CA THR A 30 -11.38 5.13 -14.35
C THR A 30 -12.74 5.28 -13.67
N THR A 31 -13.72 4.46 -14.05
CA THR A 31 -15.07 4.47 -13.45
C THR A 31 -15.00 4.11 -11.96
N ILE A 32 -14.24 3.07 -11.59
CA ILE A 32 -14.05 2.68 -10.19
C ILE A 32 -13.43 3.82 -9.38
N ILE A 33 -12.39 4.46 -9.90
CA ILE A 33 -11.71 5.57 -9.21
C ILE A 33 -12.66 6.77 -9.05
N HIS A 34 -13.22 7.27 -10.15
CA HIS A 34 -13.95 8.55 -10.14
C HIS A 34 -15.38 8.45 -9.62
N ASP A 35 -16.09 7.35 -9.93
CA ASP A 35 -17.53 7.25 -9.66
C ASP A 35 -17.83 6.39 -8.43
N ARG A 36 -16.82 5.69 -7.90
CA ARG A 36 -16.96 4.85 -6.69
C ARG A 36 -16.03 5.30 -5.58
N ILE A 37 -14.72 5.14 -5.72
CA ILE A 37 -13.76 5.42 -4.64
C ILE A 37 -13.81 6.88 -4.19
N VAL A 38 -13.83 7.85 -5.13
CA VAL A 38 -13.93 9.29 -4.79
C VAL A 38 -15.22 9.62 -4.02
N PRO A 39 -16.43 9.25 -4.50
CA PRO A 39 -17.67 9.43 -3.73
C PRO A 39 -17.66 8.75 -2.36
N SER A 40 -17.23 7.48 -2.25
CA SER A 40 -17.23 6.75 -0.98
C SER A 40 -16.26 7.36 0.03
N TRP A 41 -15.10 7.84 -0.42
CA TRP A 41 -14.18 8.62 0.42
C TRP A 41 -14.81 9.93 0.92
N LYS A 42 -15.49 10.69 0.05
CA LYS A 42 -16.20 11.93 0.44
C LYS A 42 -17.34 11.65 1.43
N ALA A 43 -18.04 10.53 1.24
CA ALA A 43 -19.11 10.06 2.12
C ALA A 43 -18.59 9.44 3.43
N ARG A 44 -17.27 9.25 3.56
CA ARG A 44 -16.62 8.54 4.68
C ARG A 44 -17.09 7.09 4.85
N ASP A 45 -17.51 6.45 3.75
CA ASP A 45 -17.85 5.03 3.72
C ASP A 45 -16.58 4.22 3.43
N SER A 46 -15.86 3.85 4.49
CA SER A 46 -14.61 3.08 4.36
C SER A 46 -14.85 1.69 3.79
N GLN A 47 -15.96 1.03 4.15
CA GLN A 47 -16.23 -0.34 3.72
C GLN A 47 -16.50 -0.40 2.22
N ASP A 48 -17.36 0.48 1.71
CA ASP A 48 -17.64 0.54 0.27
C ASP A 48 -16.38 0.92 -0.51
N ARG A 49 -15.63 1.93 -0.04
CA ARG A 49 -14.34 2.29 -0.64
C ARG A 49 -13.39 1.10 -0.72
N ASP A 50 -13.19 0.39 0.38
CA ASP A 50 -12.23 -0.72 0.45
C ASP A 50 -12.65 -1.88 -0.48
N ASN A 51 -13.96 -2.13 -0.63
CA ASN A 51 -14.49 -3.10 -1.60
C ASN A 51 -14.17 -2.69 -3.06
N TRP A 52 -14.34 -1.41 -3.39
CA TRP A 52 -14.03 -0.89 -4.74
C TRP A 52 -12.53 -0.85 -5.02
N GLU A 53 -11.71 -0.53 -4.03
CA GLU A 53 -10.25 -0.61 -4.16
C GLU A 53 -9.80 -2.06 -4.39
N GLN A 54 -10.38 -3.03 -3.69
CA GLN A 54 -10.10 -4.44 -3.94
C GLN A 54 -10.48 -4.85 -5.37
N LEU A 55 -11.59 -4.35 -5.91
CA LEU A 55 -11.97 -4.57 -7.30
C LEU A 55 -10.94 -3.99 -8.28
N ALA A 56 -10.49 -2.77 -8.03
CA ALA A 56 -9.45 -2.12 -8.83
C ALA A 56 -8.14 -2.91 -8.80
N VAL A 57 -7.70 -3.39 -7.62
CA VAL A 57 -6.52 -4.26 -7.47
C VAL A 57 -6.65 -5.53 -8.31
N VAL A 58 -7.80 -6.22 -8.26
CA VAL A 58 -8.04 -7.44 -9.04
C VAL A 58 -7.97 -7.16 -10.55
N LEU A 59 -8.52 -6.03 -11.00
CA LEU A 59 -8.48 -5.62 -12.41
C LEU A 59 -7.05 -5.35 -12.87
N LEU A 60 -6.28 -4.60 -12.07
CA LEU A 60 -4.86 -4.32 -12.34
C LEU A 60 -4.00 -5.58 -12.31
N ALA A 61 -4.28 -6.53 -11.40
CA ALA A 61 -3.61 -7.83 -11.38
C ALA A 61 -3.80 -8.61 -12.68
N GLY A 62 -4.98 -8.53 -13.31
CA GLY A 62 -5.18 -9.11 -14.64
C GLY A 62 -4.36 -8.43 -15.75
N VAL A 63 -4.08 -7.12 -15.63
CA VAL A 63 -3.18 -6.41 -16.55
C VAL A 63 -1.74 -6.83 -16.31
N GLN A 64 -1.32 -6.97 -15.05
CA GLN A 64 0.02 -7.46 -14.68
C GLN A 64 0.28 -8.85 -15.27
N ASP A 65 -0.65 -9.79 -15.08
CA ASP A 65 -0.57 -11.13 -15.68
C ASP A 65 -0.38 -11.09 -17.20
N HIS A 66 -1.09 -10.18 -17.87
CA HIS A 66 -1.00 -10.06 -19.31
C HIS A 66 0.39 -9.59 -19.76
N VAL A 67 0.98 -8.63 -19.03
CA VAL A 67 2.35 -8.14 -19.28
C VAL A 67 3.37 -9.23 -18.98
N GLU A 68 3.24 -9.96 -17.87
CA GLU A 68 4.15 -11.07 -17.51
C GLU A 68 4.10 -12.21 -18.54
N ALA A 69 2.91 -12.56 -19.02
CA ALA A 69 2.74 -13.60 -20.03
C ALA A 69 3.25 -13.19 -21.42
N HIS A 70 3.43 -11.89 -21.67
CA HIS A 70 3.86 -11.34 -22.97
C HIS A 70 4.88 -10.21 -22.75
N ASP A 71 6.11 -10.58 -22.39
CA ASP A 71 7.22 -9.65 -22.13
C ASP A 71 7.81 -9.02 -23.42
N GLU A 72 6.92 -8.52 -24.28
CA GLU A 72 7.25 -7.81 -25.51
C GLU A 72 7.01 -6.31 -25.32
N ASP A 73 7.93 -5.48 -25.83
CA ASP A 73 7.81 -4.01 -25.81
C ASP A 73 6.47 -3.54 -26.40
N ARG A 74 5.95 -4.23 -27.42
CA ARG A 74 4.65 -3.91 -28.02
C ARG A 74 3.52 -3.97 -27.00
N VAL A 75 3.48 -4.99 -26.15
CA VAL A 75 2.44 -5.15 -25.12
C VAL A 75 2.60 -4.07 -24.06
N LYS A 76 3.84 -3.82 -23.61
CA LYS A 76 4.16 -2.75 -22.65
C LYS A 76 3.71 -1.37 -23.16
N VAL A 77 3.95 -1.05 -24.43
CA VAL A 77 3.51 0.21 -25.06
C VAL A 77 1.98 0.29 -25.15
N MET A 78 1.30 -0.83 -25.45
CA MET A 78 -0.17 -0.87 -25.47
C MET A 78 -0.78 -0.59 -24.10
N VAL A 79 -0.22 -1.17 -23.03
CA VAL A 79 -0.63 -0.89 -21.65
C VAL A 79 -0.38 0.58 -21.32
N ALA A 80 0.81 1.10 -21.62
CA ALA A 80 1.16 2.50 -21.39
C ALA A 80 0.26 3.49 -22.13
N LYS A 81 -0.19 3.16 -23.34
CA LYS A 81 -1.17 3.95 -24.09
C LYS A 81 -2.54 3.97 -23.43
N ALA A 82 -2.96 2.85 -22.85
CA ALA A 82 -4.26 2.74 -22.19
C ALA A 82 -4.27 3.35 -20.78
N PHE A 83 -3.20 3.15 -19.98
CA PHE A 83 -3.24 3.37 -18.54
C PHE A 83 -2.46 4.59 -18.02
N TYR A 84 -1.36 5.01 -18.64
CA TYR A 84 -0.45 5.99 -17.99
C TYR A 84 -1.15 7.29 -17.58
N SER A 85 -1.93 7.89 -18.48
CA SER A 85 -2.63 9.13 -18.16
C SER A 85 -3.58 8.97 -16.96
N ILE A 86 -4.29 7.84 -16.88
CA ILE A 86 -5.25 7.57 -15.80
C ILE A 86 -4.51 7.32 -14.48
N LEU A 87 -3.49 6.45 -14.50
CA LEU A 87 -2.72 6.08 -13.31
C LEU A 87 -1.94 7.28 -12.75
N CYS A 88 -1.23 8.01 -13.61
CA CYS A 88 -0.44 9.15 -13.19
C CYS A 88 -1.33 10.29 -12.68
N ASN A 89 -2.46 10.57 -13.34
CA ASN A 89 -3.39 11.58 -12.87
C ASN A 89 -4.02 11.22 -11.51
N ALA A 90 -4.41 9.95 -11.30
CA ALA A 90 -5.07 9.55 -10.06
C ALA A 90 -4.12 9.44 -8.84
N PHE A 91 -2.84 9.09 -9.05
CA PHE A 91 -1.92 8.75 -7.97
C PHE A 91 -0.74 9.73 -7.78
N PHE A 92 -0.48 10.63 -8.73
CA PHE A 92 0.68 11.54 -8.66
C PHE A 92 0.29 13.03 -8.78
N SER A 93 -0.85 13.33 -9.42
CA SER A 93 -1.36 14.70 -9.54
C SER A 93 -1.73 15.30 -8.17
N VAL A 94 -1.30 16.55 -7.94
CA VAL A 94 -1.71 17.33 -6.74
C VAL A 94 -3.19 17.68 -6.79
N SER A 95 -3.74 17.81 -7.99
CA SER A 95 -5.11 18.28 -8.21
C SER A 95 -6.16 17.18 -8.03
N PHE A 96 -5.75 15.94 -7.72
CA PHE A 96 -6.69 14.84 -7.58
C PHE A 96 -7.52 14.98 -6.29
N PRO A 97 -8.84 14.70 -6.30
CA PRO A 97 -9.72 14.98 -5.15
C PRO A 97 -9.40 14.20 -3.86
N ILE A 98 -8.67 13.09 -3.95
CA ILE A 98 -8.34 12.24 -2.81
C ILE A 98 -6.83 12.33 -2.54
N PRO A 99 -6.39 12.55 -1.29
CA PRO A 99 -4.99 12.41 -0.92
C PRO A 99 -4.50 10.98 -1.19
N LEU A 100 -3.33 10.84 -1.81
CA LEU A 100 -2.68 9.56 -2.11
C LEU A 100 -2.65 8.58 -0.92
N THR A 101 -2.50 9.09 0.29
CA THR A 101 -2.47 8.31 1.54
C THR A 101 -3.81 7.71 1.94
N SER A 102 -4.90 8.11 1.29
CA SER A 102 -6.24 7.57 1.53
C SER A 102 -6.51 6.32 0.70
N TYR A 103 -5.71 6.04 -0.34
CA TYR A 103 -5.76 4.77 -1.05
C TYR A 103 -5.04 3.68 -0.25
N SER A 104 -5.59 2.48 -0.27
CA SER A 104 -4.96 1.31 0.33
C SER A 104 -3.58 1.03 -0.27
N VAL A 105 -2.73 0.43 0.54
CA VAL A 105 -1.37 0.02 0.14
C VAL A 105 -1.40 -0.92 -1.07
N PRO A 106 -2.26 -1.97 -1.13
CA PRO A 106 -2.31 -2.86 -2.29
C PRO A 106 -2.64 -2.14 -3.59
N LEU A 107 -3.58 -1.18 -3.59
CA LEU A 107 -3.91 -0.42 -4.79
C LEU A 107 -2.73 0.41 -5.27
N ARG A 108 -2.05 1.12 -4.37
CA ARG A 108 -0.84 1.89 -4.72
C ARG A 108 0.28 0.98 -5.27
N VAL A 109 0.53 -0.15 -4.60
CA VAL A 109 1.50 -1.17 -5.02
C VAL A 109 1.18 -1.67 -6.44
N SER A 110 -0.07 -2.05 -6.73
CA SER A 110 -0.47 -2.50 -8.07
C SER A 110 -0.27 -1.43 -9.14
N VAL A 111 -0.58 -0.16 -8.83
CA VAL A 111 -0.37 0.95 -9.77
C VAL A 111 1.11 1.14 -10.07
N TYR A 112 1.95 1.24 -9.03
CA TYR A 112 3.39 1.45 -9.20
C TYR A 112 4.06 0.26 -9.88
N SER A 113 3.63 -0.96 -9.56
CA SER A 113 4.11 -2.18 -10.19
C SER A 113 3.79 -2.21 -11.69
N ILE A 114 2.58 -1.83 -12.13
CA ILE A 114 2.28 -1.71 -13.58
C ILE A 114 3.23 -0.72 -14.25
N LEU A 115 3.42 0.47 -13.67
CA LEU A 115 4.31 1.48 -14.23
C LEU A 115 5.75 0.95 -14.36
N SER A 116 6.23 0.25 -13.34
CA SER A 116 7.57 -0.37 -13.31
C SER A 116 7.70 -1.47 -14.36
N MET A 117 6.78 -2.43 -14.40
CA MET A 117 6.80 -3.57 -15.32
C MET A 117 6.74 -3.13 -16.78
N THR A 118 5.94 -2.11 -17.11
CA THR A 118 5.85 -1.60 -18.48
C THR A 118 7.02 -0.69 -18.84
N ALA A 119 7.71 -0.11 -17.85
CA ALA A 119 8.94 0.64 -18.08
C ALA A 119 10.16 -0.26 -18.23
N ASP A 120 10.19 -1.43 -17.60
CA ASP A 120 11.35 -2.32 -17.65
C ASP A 120 11.67 -2.76 -19.09
N GLY A 121 12.93 -2.64 -19.49
CA GLY A 121 13.42 -2.88 -20.85
C GLY A 121 12.91 -1.91 -21.94
N CYS A 122 11.78 -1.22 -21.75
CA CYS A 122 11.09 -0.47 -22.79
C CYS A 122 11.45 1.03 -22.81
N ILE A 123 12.33 1.42 -23.74
CA ILE A 123 12.85 2.80 -23.86
C ILE A 123 11.73 3.83 -24.08
N GLU A 124 10.74 3.53 -24.91
CA GLU A 124 9.61 4.42 -25.21
C GLU A 124 8.82 4.76 -23.93
N ASN A 125 8.50 3.73 -23.15
CA ASN A 125 7.75 3.88 -21.90
C ASN A 125 8.55 4.62 -20.82
N LYS A 126 9.86 4.35 -20.71
CA LYS A 126 10.76 5.12 -19.83
C LYS A 126 10.81 6.59 -20.23
N SER A 127 10.87 6.89 -21.52
CA SER A 127 10.84 8.27 -22.03
C SER A 127 9.53 8.96 -21.64
N LYS A 128 8.39 8.28 -21.88
CA LYS A 128 7.05 8.81 -21.60
C LYS A 128 6.80 9.06 -20.12
N LEU A 129 7.31 8.23 -19.22
CA LEU A 129 7.18 8.45 -17.77
C LEU A 129 8.13 9.53 -17.24
N ARG A 130 9.23 9.79 -17.92
CA ARG A 130 10.12 10.92 -17.61
C ARG A 130 9.57 12.27 -18.11
N ASP A 131 8.56 12.25 -18.96
CA ASP A 131 7.85 13.46 -19.42
C ASP A 131 7.06 14.10 -18.26
N GLY A 132 7.30 15.39 -18.02
CA GLY A 132 6.64 16.18 -16.99
C GLY A 132 5.14 16.33 -17.16
N GLU A 133 4.61 16.15 -18.37
CA GLU A 133 3.16 16.18 -18.64
C GLU A 133 2.45 14.87 -18.24
N ILE A 134 3.20 13.78 -18.07
CA ILE A 134 2.66 12.48 -17.64
C ILE A 134 2.98 12.22 -16.17
N LEU A 135 4.26 12.14 -15.83
CA LEU A 135 4.72 11.88 -14.47
C LEU A 135 5.92 12.78 -14.13
N GLY A 136 7.00 12.69 -14.90
CA GLY A 136 8.19 13.51 -14.72
C GLY A 136 8.98 13.16 -13.46
N GLY A 137 10.16 13.75 -13.33
CA GLY A 137 10.98 13.60 -12.13
C GLY A 137 10.31 14.25 -10.93
N ALA A 138 9.84 15.49 -11.10
CA ALA A 138 9.23 16.28 -10.04
C ALA A 138 8.08 15.58 -9.32
N MET A 139 7.10 15.00 -10.02
CA MET A 139 6.00 14.32 -9.32
C MET A 139 6.46 13.03 -8.64
N LEU A 140 7.31 12.23 -9.31
CA LEU A 140 7.84 11.00 -8.74
C LEU A 140 8.63 11.27 -7.45
N GLY A 141 9.62 12.16 -7.52
CA GLY A 141 10.45 12.50 -6.39
C GLY A 141 9.69 13.22 -5.28
N ARG A 142 8.65 14.01 -5.62
CA ARG A 142 7.69 14.55 -4.65
C ARG A 142 7.02 13.42 -3.87
N ILE A 143 6.46 12.40 -4.54
CA ILE A 143 5.81 11.29 -3.82
C ILE A 143 6.80 10.51 -2.95
N ILE A 144 8.03 10.27 -3.42
CA ILE A 144 9.08 9.58 -2.65
C ILE A 144 9.51 10.38 -1.41
N THR A 145 9.64 11.70 -1.53
CA THR A 145 10.19 12.57 -0.47
C THR A 145 9.14 13.26 0.38
N LEU A 146 7.86 13.18 0.03
CA LEU A 146 6.74 13.70 0.81
C LEU A 146 6.63 12.94 2.14
N THR A 147 7.32 13.53 3.10
CA THR A 147 7.59 13.00 4.43
C THR A 147 7.34 14.09 5.49
N ASN A 148 7.58 15.36 5.13
CA ASN A 148 7.35 16.50 6.01
C ASN A 148 6.04 17.22 5.67
N GLY A 149 4.98 16.98 6.46
CA GLY A 149 3.81 17.87 6.51
C GLY A 149 4.10 19.26 7.11
N ARG A 150 5.37 19.68 7.25
CA ARG A 150 5.77 20.91 7.95
C ARG A 150 6.26 22.05 7.05
N ASP A 151 6.66 21.76 5.81
CA ASP A 151 7.21 22.78 4.91
C ASP A 151 6.21 23.24 3.83
N HIS A 152 4.94 22.85 3.94
CA HIS A 152 3.91 23.51 3.13
C HIS A 152 3.66 24.91 3.70
N PRO A 153 3.77 25.96 2.86
CA PRO A 153 3.47 27.32 3.28
C PRO A 153 2.07 27.34 3.90
N ARG A 154 1.98 27.87 5.12
CA ARG A 154 0.82 27.89 6.03
C ARG A 154 -0.47 28.54 5.46
N HIS A 155 -0.51 28.84 4.17
CA HIS A 155 -1.62 29.49 3.49
C HIS A 155 -2.56 28.54 2.73
N VAL A 156 -2.31 27.23 2.72
CA VAL A 156 -3.29 26.22 2.23
C VAL A 156 -3.54 25.19 3.33
N ALA A 157 -4.31 25.60 4.33
CA ALA A 157 -4.32 24.98 5.66
C ALA A 157 -5.11 23.66 5.80
N ASP A 158 -5.83 23.14 4.80
CA ASP A 158 -6.81 22.08 5.11
C ASP A 158 -6.64 20.70 4.44
N HIS A 159 -5.82 20.50 3.39
CA HIS A 159 -5.98 19.26 2.58
C HIS A 159 -4.73 18.45 2.17
N LEU A 160 -3.51 18.78 2.59
CA LEU A 160 -2.33 17.97 2.21
C LEU A 160 -1.51 17.45 3.41
N ASN A 161 -2.06 16.44 4.10
CA ASN A 161 -1.25 15.49 4.86
C ASN A 161 -0.92 14.28 3.95
N LEU A 162 -0.14 14.53 2.90
CA LEU A 162 0.42 13.49 2.05
C LEU A 162 1.77 13.05 2.67
N VAL A 163 1.77 11.94 3.39
CA VAL A 163 2.99 11.28 3.85
C VAL A 163 2.94 9.85 3.32
N VAL A 164 3.85 9.47 2.43
CA VAL A 164 3.98 8.05 2.06
C VAL A 164 4.65 7.34 3.23
N VAL A 165 3.83 6.71 4.08
CA VAL A 165 4.30 6.06 5.32
C VAL A 165 4.45 4.54 5.15
N ASP A 166 3.99 3.98 4.03
CA ASP A 166 3.89 2.53 3.87
C ASP A 166 5.07 2.01 3.05
N TYR A 167 5.83 1.09 3.65
CA TYR A 167 7.09 0.62 3.06
C TYR A 167 6.88 -0.05 1.70
N LEU A 168 5.87 -0.91 1.56
CA LEU A 168 5.62 -1.65 0.30
C LEU A 168 5.34 -0.69 -0.86
N ALA A 169 4.56 0.37 -0.62
CA ALA A 169 4.31 1.38 -1.64
C ALA A 169 5.59 2.16 -1.99
N LEU A 170 6.41 2.50 -0.98
CA LEU A 170 7.70 3.16 -1.18
C LEU A 170 8.67 2.27 -1.97
N GLU A 171 8.78 1.00 -1.64
CA GLU A 171 9.63 0.03 -2.34
C GLU A 171 9.29 -0.03 -3.84
N GLN A 172 8.01 -0.12 -4.18
CA GLN A 172 7.58 -0.11 -5.59
C GLN A 172 7.86 1.22 -6.31
N LEU A 173 7.79 2.36 -5.60
CA LEU A 173 8.19 3.66 -6.15
C LEU A 173 9.70 3.75 -6.37
N LEU A 174 10.49 3.17 -5.47
CA LEU A 174 11.94 3.10 -5.63
C LEU A 174 12.28 2.19 -6.81
N LEU A 175 11.62 1.06 -6.98
CA LEU A 175 11.77 0.22 -8.17
C LEU A 175 11.43 1.00 -9.46
N LEU A 176 10.32 1.75 -9.46
CA LEU A 176 9.97 2.63 -10.60
C LEU A 176 11.07 3.67 -10.86
N LEU A 177 11.57 4.33 -9.82
CA LEU A 177 12.68 5.27 -9.93
C LEU A 177 13.89 4.62 -10.60
N ALA A 178 14.27 3.41 -10.18
CA ALA A 178 15.39 2.66 -10.74
C ALA A 178 15.27 2.53 -12.26
N TYR A 179 14.10 2.09 -12.75
CA TYR A 179 13.85 1.90 -14.18
C TYR A 179 13.82 3.20 -14.96
N LEU A 180 13.47 4.31 -14.30
CA LEU A 180 13.43 5.64 -14.90
C LEU A 180 14.74 6.40 -14.81
N LEU A 181 15.75 5.92 -14.09
CA LEU A 181 17.07 6.56 -14.08
C LEU A 181 17.67 6.57 -15.49
N PRO A 182 18.02 7.74 -16.05
CA PRO A 182 18.72 7.79 -17.33
C PRO A 182 20.04 7.00 -17.26
N PRO A 183 20.42 6.25 -18.31
CA PRO A 183 21.64 5.45 -18.30
C PRO A 183 22.90 6.32 -18.26
N THR A 184 23.93 5.85 -17.55
CA THR A 184 25.22 6.57 -17.38
C THR A 184 26.35 6.02 -18.23
N GLU A 185 26.08 5.05 -19.11
CA GLU A 185 27.11 4.33 -19.86
C GLU A 185 27.93 5.29 -20.75
N SER A 186 29.07 5.72 -20.23
CA SER A 186 30.25 6.27 -20.92
C SER A 186 30.12 7.62 -21.65
N ARG A 187 28.99 8.31 -21.54
CA ARG A 187 28.81 9.63 -22.18
C ARG A 187 28.56 10.72 -21.15
N VAL A 188 29.31 11.82 -21.27
CA VAL A 188 29.11 13.06 -20.49
C VAL A 188 27.64 13.49 -20.53
N THR A 189 26.95 13.26 -21.65
CA THR A 189 25.53 13.56 -21.84
C THR A 189 24.61 12.72 -20.95
N GLY A 190 24.87 11.42 -20.77
CA GLY A 190 24.03 10.53 -19.95
C GLY A 190 24.11 10.89 -18.47
N HIS A 191 25.30 11.26 -17.98
CA HIS A 191 25.46 11.79 -16.63
C HIS A 191 24.72 13.12 -16.42
N ALA A 192 24.78 14.02 -17.40
CA ALA A 192 24.06 15.29 -17.32
C ALA A 192 22.53 15.10 -17.33
N GLU A 193 22.02 14.18 -18.17
CA GLU A 193 20.60 13.81 -18.22
C GLU A 193 20.14 13.19 -16.90
N ARG A 194 20.89 12.23 -16.35
CA ARG A 194 20.60 11.65 -15.04
C ARG A 194 20.60 12.71 -13.93
N LEU A 195 21.61 13.57 -13.90
CA LEU A 195 21.69 14.62 -12.89
C LEU A 195 20.52 15.61 -13.02
N GLY A 196 20.13 15.97 -14.24
CA GLY A 196 18.95 16.80 -14.52
C GLY A 196 17.67 16.16 -13.98
N PHE A 197 17.43 14.89 -14.30
CA PHE A 197 16.29 14.13 -13.80
C PHE A 197 16.27 14.02 -12.27
N LEU A 198 17.41 13.73 -11.63
CA LEU A 198 17.52 13.62 -10.17
C LEU A 198 17.28 14.97 -9.46
N ARG A 199 17.74 16.08 -10.04
CA ARG A 199 17.46 17.43 -9.53
C ARG A 199 15.98 17.76 -9.64
N ASP A 200 15.32 17.35 -10.72
CA ASP A 200 13.87 17.49 -10.87
C ASP A 200 13.13 16.66 -9.81
N CYS A 201 13.55 15.40 -9.57
CA CYS A 201 12.97 14.55 -8.52
C CYS A 201 13.09 15.13 -7.11
N PHE A 202 14.30 15.45 -6.67
CA PHE A 202 14.58 15.63 -5.25
C PHE A 202 14.82 17.09 -4.84
N GLY A 203 15.05 17.96 -5.81
CA GLY A 203 15.56 19.31 -5.57
C GLY A 203 16.96 19.31 -4.96
N ASP A 204 17.73 20.35 -5.23
CA ASP A 204 19.05 20.57 -4.63
C ASP A 204 19.02 21.61 -3.50
N THR A 205 17.84 22.08 -3.10
CA THR A 205 17.66 23.08 -2.05
C THR A 205 17.73 22.48 -0.65
N THR A 206 17.31 21.23 -0.48
CA THR A 206 17.31 20.54 0.81
C THR A 206 18.54 19.65 0.97
N GLN A 207 19.04 19.52 2.21
CA GLN A 207 20.17 18.62 2.50
C GLN A 207 19.85 17.16 2.12
N ARG A 208 18.63 16.71 2.40
CA ARG A 208 18.15 15.38 2.03
C ARG A 208 18.18 15.17 0.51
N GLY A 209 17.67 16.14 -0.26
CA GLY A 209 17.67 16.06 -1.72
C GLY A 209 19.08 15.98 -2.30
N LYS A 210 20.01 16.79 -1.79
CA LYS A 210 21.44 16.72 -2.16
C LYS A 210 22.03 15.34 -1.92
N GLU A 211 21.77 14.74 -0.76
CA GLU A 211 22.30 13.41 -0.44
C GLU A 211 21.71 12.30 -1.33
N LEU A 212 20.42 12.37 -1.65
CA LEU A 212 19.78 11.44 -2.58
C LEU A 212 20.35 11.58 -4.01
N ILE A 213 20.55 12.81 -4.48
CA ILE A 213 21.18 13.09 -5.78
C ILE A 213 22.61 12.53 -5.81
N GLU A 214 23.39 12.80 -4.76
CA GLU A 214 24.77 12.33 -4.64
C GLU A 214 24.87 10.81 -4.58
N LEU A 215 23.93 10.15 -3.90
CA LEU A 215 23.82 8.69 -3.86
C LEU A 215 23.54 8.12 -5.26
N LEU A 216 22.58 8.70 -5.99
CA LEU A 216 22.01 8.11 -7.23
C LEU A 216 22.78 8.44 -8.52
N LYS A 217 23.55 9.54 -8.55
CA LYS A 217 24.23 10.00 -9.77
C LYS A 217 25.22 8.99 -10.38
N PHE A 218 25.73 8.05 -9.58
CA PHE A 218 26.72 7.05 -9.99
C PHE A 218 26.26 5.60 -9.77
N VAL A 219 24.99 5.36 -9.44
CA VAL A 219 24.50 3.99 -9.24
C VAL A 219 24.52 3.25 -10.57
N ILE A 220 25.36 2.22 -10.64
CA ILE A 220 25.36 1.23 -11.70
C ILE A 220 24.37 0.15 -11.24
N SER A 221 23.62 -0.44 -12.18
CA SER A 221 22.35 -1.12 -11.92
C SER A 221 22.34 -2.48 -11.18
N PRO A 222 23.43 -3.19 -10.83
CA PRO A 222 23.25 -4.55 -10.26
C PRO A 222 22.75 -4.57 -8.80
N ASP A 223 23.03 -3.55 -7.99
CA ASP A 223 22.74 -3.57 -6.55
C ASP A 223 21.62 -2.58 -6.16
N TRP A 224 20.48 -2.65 -6.86
CA TRP A 224 19.37 -1.74 -6.59
C TRP A 224 18.84 -1.86 -5.16
N GLU A 225 18.78 -3.08 -4.61
CA GLU A 225 18.34 -3.32 -3.23
C GLU A 225 19.18 -2.54 -2.21
N ILE A 226 20.52 -2.60 -2.33
CA ILE A 226 21.45 -1.86 -1.46
C ILE A 226 21.25 -0.35 -1.62
N THR A 227 20.98 0.11 -2.84
CA THR A 227 20.72 1.53 -3.12
C THR A 227 19.39 1.97 -2.50
N SER A 228 18.34 1.15 -2.64
CA SER A 228 17.03 1.36 -2.06
C SER A 228 17.11 1.46 -0.53
N ASP A 229 17.85 0.56 0.12
CA ASP A 229 18.08 0.60 1.57
C ASP A 229 18.71 1.91 2.04
N LYS A 230 19.73 2.39 1.30
CA LYS A 230 20.38 3.69 1.59
C LYS A 230 19.43 4.88 1.39
N ILE A 231 18.57 4.83 0.37
CA ILE A 231 17.52 5.85 0.18
C ILE A 231 16.58 5.85 1.37
N VAL A 232 16.10 4.67 1.79
CA VAL A 232 15.20 4.54 2.94
C VAL A 232 15.89 5.04 4.22
N ASP A 233 17.18 4.76 4.43
CA ASP A 233 17.94 5.29 5.58
C ASP A 233 18.02 6.83 5.57
N ILE A 234 18.21 7.45 4.40
CA ILE A 234 18.20 8.92 4.25
C ILE A 234 16.82 9.50 4.55
N LEU A 235 15.75 8.87 4.05
CA LEU A 235 14.37 9.28 4.32
C LEU A 235 14.01 9.12 5.81
N ALA A 236 14.42 8.01 6.42
CA ALA A 236 14.12 7.62 7.80
C ALA A 236 14.70 8.52 8.89
N ARG A 237 15.58 9.46 8.53
CA ARG A 237 16.00 10.52 9.46
C ARG A 237 14.82 11.35 9.97
N ASP A 238 13.73 11.42 9.20
CA ASP A 238 12.44 11.80 9.74
C ASP A 238 11.72 10.57 10.32
N ILE A 239 11.50 10.57 11.63
CA ILE A 239 10.82 9.48 12.31
C ILE A 239 9.34 9.31 11.90
N SER A 240 8.75 10.30 11.25
CA SER A 240 7.38 10.23 10.76
C SER A 240 7.22 9.23 9.60
N VAL A 241 8.31 8.87 8.92
CA VAL A 241 8.31 7.96 7.77
C VAL A 241 8.64 6.53 8.19
N THR A 242 8.55 5.58 7.26
CA THR A 242 9.01 4.20 7.48
C THR A 242 10.41 4.17 8.11
N GLN A 243 10.54 3.46 9.22
CA GLN A 243 11.79 3.37 9.97
C GLN A 243 12.45 2.00 9.75
N PRO A 244 13.64 1.93 9.14
CA PRO A 244 14.40 0.71 9.03
C PRO A 244 15.17 0.41 10.31
N PHE A 245 15.26 -0.87 10.64
CA PHE A 245 16.01 -1.40 11.77
C PHE A 245 16.78 -2.64 11.35
N VAL A 246 17.94 -2.84 11.98
CA VAL A 246 18.72 -4.08 11.84
C VAL A 246 18.43 -4.96 13.04
N MET A 247 18.00 -6.19 12.78
CA MET A 247 17.81 -7.22 13.80
C MET A 247 19.06 -8.10 13.90
N LYS A 248 19.43 -8.46 15.14
CA LYS A 248 20.50 -9.43 15.41
C LYS A 248 19.96 -10.87 15.46
N ARG A 249 18.71 -11.00 15.87
CA ARG A 249 18.01 -12.27 16.03
C ARG A 249 16.52 -12.01 15.94
N PHE A 250 15.80 -12.94 15.32
CA PHE A 250 14.35 -12.99 15.36
C PHE A 250 13.88 -14.42 15.64
N VAL A 251 12.81 -14.54 16.40
CA VAL A 251 12.18 -15.81 16.78
C VAL A 251 10.67 -15.62 16.76
N LEU A 252 9.97 -16.50 16.06
CA LEU A 252 8.51 -16.55 16.04
C LEU A 252 8.05 -17.88 16.64
N SER A 253 7.45 -17.82 17.83
CA SER A 253 6.99 -19.00 18.58
C SER A 253 5.48 -19.16 18.48
N GLY A 254 5.00 -20.40 18.65
CA GLY A 254 3.57 -20.73 18.63
C GLY A 254 3.03 -21.14 17.25
N LEU A 255 3.90 -21.19 16.23
CA LEU A 255 3.57 -21.61 14.87
C LEU A 255 4.30 -22.90 14.50
N SER A 256 3.62 -23.79 13.78
CA SER A 256 4.21 -25.02 13.27
C SER A 256 4.84 -24.78 11.90
N ASN A 257 5.83 -25.61 11.57
CA ASN A 257 6.29 -25.85 10.18
C ASN A 257 7.16 -24.77 9.52
N LEU A 258 7.74 -23.82 10.25
CA LEU A 258 8.58 -22.80 9.63
C LEU A 258 9.94 -22.68 10.27
N ARG A 259 10.94 -23.12 9.51
CA ARG A 259 12.34 -22.80 9.73
C ARG A 259 12.66 -21.56 8.93
N LEU A 260 12.42 -20.41 9.54
CA LEU A 260 12.62 -19.12 8.89
C LEU A 260 13.94 -18.53 9.33
N SER A 261 14.77 -18.21 8.35
CA SER A 261 15.91 -17.33 8.52
C SER A 261 15.46 -15.91 8.19
N PRO A 262 15.23 -15.05 9.20
CA PRO A 262 14.79 -13.68 8.98
C PRO A 262 15.91 -12.89 8.29
N ALA A 263 15.54 -12.06 7.32
CA ALA A 263 16.45 -11.05 6.80
C ALA A 263 16.91 -10.15 7.97
N LEU A 264 18.17 -9.70 7.92
CA LEU A 264 18.75 -8.89 8.99
C LEU A 264 18.08 -7.51 9.16
N ARG A 265 17.15 -7.14 8.28
CA ARG A 265 16.53 -5.82 8.23
C ARG A 265 15.01 -5.92 8.25
N PHE A 266 14.39 -5.00 8.96
CA PHE A 266 12.93 -4.88 9.04
C PHE A 266 12.50 -3.41 9.11
N TYR A 267 11.22 -3.17 8.86
CA TYR A 267 10.65 -1.84 8.69
C TYR A 267 9.45 -1.63 9.60
N LEU A 268 9.41 -0.49 10.28
CA LEU A 268 8.24 -0.01 10.99
C LEU A 268 7.57 1.06 10.15
N ASP A 269 6.41 0.72 9.59
CA ASP A 269 5.63 1.62 8.76
C ASP A 269 4.48 2.23 9.58
N LYS A 270 3.40 2.69 8.95
CA LYS A 270 2.26 3.28 9.66
C LYS A 270 1.44 2.28 10.44
N THR A 271 1.31 1.08 9.92
CA THR A 271 0.28 0.11 10.31
C THR A 271 0.87 -1.21 10.78
N SER A 272 2.18 -1.42 10.63
CA SER A 272 2.77 -2.74 10.77
C SER A 272 4.28 -2.74 11.01
N ILE A 273 4.78 -3.95 11.26
CA ILE A 273 6.18 -4.33 11.14
C ILE A 273 6.31 -5.22 9.90
N LEU A 274 7.22 -4.89 8.99
CA LEU A 274 7.50 -5.67 7.79
C LEU A 274 8.93 -6.20 7.80
N PHE A 275 9.10 -7.45 7.38
CA PHE A 275 10.41 -8.06 7.18
C PHE A 275 10.30 -9.20 6.20
N ASN A 276 11.42 -9.55 5.59
CA ASN A 276 11.51 -10.74 4.75
C ASN A 276 12.03 -11.91 5.60
N CYS A 277 11.54 -13.10 5.30
CA CYS A 277 12.04 -14.35 5.85
C CYS A 277 12.41 -15.27 4.70
N GLU A 278 13.57 -15.89 4.79
CA GLU A 278 13.99 -16.97 3.89
C GLU A 278 13.55 -18.30 4.50
N ASP A 279 12.85 -19.11 3.71
CA ASP A 279 12.56 -20.50 4.04
C ASP A 279 13.86 -21.32 3.95
N GLU A 280 14.28 -21.93 5.06
CA GLU A 280 15.51 -22.73 5.10
C GLU A 280 15.48 -23.97 4.18
N GLU A 281 14.30 -24.44 3.78
CA GLU A 281 14.18 -25.65 2.95
C GLU A 281 14.36 -25.36 1.46
N ASP A 282 13.76 -24.29 0.94
CA ASP A 282 13.76 -23.97 -0.48
C ASP A 282 14.45 -22.64 -0.86
N GLY A 283 14.93 -21.88 0.13
CA GLY A 283 15.60 -20.60 -0.04
C GLY A 283 14.67 -19.50 -0.56
N LYS A 284 13.35 -19.71 -0.59
CA LYS A 284 12.42 -18.67 -1.04
C LYS A 284 12.30 -17.59 0.00
N ILE A 285 12.32 -16.35 -0.47
CA ILE A 285 12.11 -15.17 0.35
C ILE A 285 10.61 -14.87 0.37
N GLU A 286 10.04 -14.84 1.57
CA GLU A 286 8.65 -14.47 1.82
C GLU A 286 8.57 -13.19 2.65
N GLY A 287 7.78 -12.22 2.19
CA GLY A 287 7.48 -11.02 2.94
C GLY A 287 6.48 -11.32 4.05
N MET A 288 6.86 -10.97 5.28
CA MET A 288 6.01 -11.04 6.47
C MET A 288 5.55 -9.66 6.91
N HIS A 289 4.28 -9.58 7.28
CA HIS A 289 3.64 -8.37 7.76
C HIS A 289 2.95 -8.64 9.10
N VAL A 290 3.33 -7.90 10.12
CA VAL A 290 2.73 -7.96 11.46
C VAL A 290 1.95 -6.66 11.70
N PRO A 291 0.63 -6.66 11.43
CA PRO A 291 -0.21 -5.52 11.73
C PRO A 291 -0.12 -5.09 13.19
N TYR A 292 -0.16 -3.79 13.45
CA TYR A 292 -0.18 -3.27 14.82
C TYR A 292 -1.45 -3.67 15.57
N ASP A 293 -2.58 -3.79 14.87
CA ASP A 293 -3.84 -4.23 15.47
C ASP A 293 -3.80 -5.68 15.97
N SER A 294 -3.00 -6.55 15.34
CA SER A 294 -2.77 -7.93 15.79
C SER A 294 -1.84 -8.03 17.01
N MET A 295 -1.14 -6.97 17.43
CA MET A 295 -0.28 -7.02 18.62
C MET A 295 -1.07 -6.74 19.90
N ARG A 296 -1.06 -7.68 20.85
CA ARG A 296 -1.69 -7.50 22.17
C ARG A 296 -0.88 -6.56 23.05
N TYR A 297 0.41 -6.85 23.23
CA TYR A 297 1.37 -5.96 23.90
C TYR A 297 2.78 -6.21 23.36
N VAL A 298 3.68 -5.27 23.65
CA VAL A 298 5.10 -5.30 23.27
C VAL A 298 5.92 -4.99 24.53
N ASP A 299 6.69 -5.94 25.03
CA ASP A 299 7.66 -5.71 26.10
C ASP A 299 9.05 -5.46 25.51
N ILE A 300 9.73 -4.44 26.02
CA ILE A 300 11.05 -4.02 25.56
C ILE A 300 12.00 -4.01 26.74
N SER A 301 13.01 -4.87 26.69
CA SER A 301 14.04 -4.96 27.71
C SER A 301 15.18 -3.94 27.48
N SER A 302 15.90 -3.64 28.55
CA SER A 302 17.13 -2.83 28.52
C SER A 302 18.26 -3.48 27.73
N SER A 303 18.21 -4.80 27.51
CA SER A 303 19.15 -5.52 26.65
C SER A 303 18.85 -5.38 25.15
N GLY A 304 17.75 -4.71 24.79
CA GLY A 304 17.31 -4.54 23.41
C GLY A 304 16.48 -5.70 22.86
N SER A 305 16.02 -6.61 23.73
CA SER A 305 15.03 -7.63 23.35
C SER A 305 13.65 -6.99 23.30
N VAL A 306 12.94 -7.21 22.21
CA VAL A 306 11.57 -6.79 21.97
C VAL A 306 10.72 -8.04 21.82
N THR A 307 9.76 -8.23 22.72
CA THR A 307 8.85 -9.39 22.70
C THR A 307 7.44 -8.90 22.52
N ALA A 308 6.81 -9.24 21.41
CA ALA A 308 5.41 -8.94 21.12
C ALA A 308 4.55 -10.19 21.21
N GLU A 309 3.45 -10.12 21.96
CA GLU A 309 2.40 -11.15 21.90
C GLU A 309 1.40 -10.78 20.81
N LEU A 310 1.13 -11.73 19.90
CA LEU A 310 0.25 -11.54 18.75
C LEU A 310 -1.09 -12.26 18.96
N LEU A 311 -2.18 -11.60 18.56
CA LEU A 311 -3.55 -12.10 18.54
C LEU A 311 -3.81 -13.03 17.35
N SER A 312 -3.02 -12.89 16.28
CA SER A 312 -3.09 -13.69 15.07
C SER A 312 -1.69 -13.87 14.48
N PRO A 313 -1.44 -14.90 13.66
CA PRO A 313 -0.18 -15.05 12.95
C PRO A 313 0.13 -13.83 12.07
N PRO A 314 1.42 -13.55 11.79
CA PRO A 314 1.82 -12.64 10.73
C PRO A 314 1.13 -12.98 9.41
N LEU A 315 0.82 -11.94 8.63
CA LEU A 315 0.31 -12.08 7.27
C LEU A 315 1.49 -12.35 6.32
N CYS A 316 1.35 -13.36 5.48
CA CYS A 316 2.28 -13.72 4.43
C CYS A 316 1.52 -14.42 3.29
N HIS A 317 2.20 -14.80 2.21
CA HIS A 317 1.56 -15.39 1.03
C HIS A 317 1.00 -16.79 1.36
N GLN A 318 1.77 -17.60 2.08
CA GLN A 318 1.34 -18.90 2.57
C GLN A 318 0.85 -18.78 4.01
N PRO A 319 -0.41 -19.15 4.32
CA PRO A 319 -0.95 -18.97 5.65
C PRO A 319 -0.20 -19.83 6.68
N LEU A 320 0.23 -19.18 7.76
CA LEU A 320 0.94 -19.80 8.87
C LEU A 320 0.01 -20.68 9.71
N GLN A 321 0.46 -21.88 10.07
CA GLN A 321 -0.30 -22.79 10.91
C GLN A 321 0.04 -22.58 12.39
N ILE A 322 -0.99 -22.51 13.23
CA ILE A 322 -0.85 -22.37 14.69
C ILE A 322 -0.69 -23.77 15.29
N VAL A 323 0.32 -23.97 16.14
CA VAL A 323 0.61 -25.29 16.77
C VAL A 323 -0.57 -25.76 17.63
N SER A 324 -1.15 -24.84 18.40
CA SER A 324 -2.29 -25.07 19.28
C SER A 324 -3.07 -23.78 19.45
N SER A 325 -4.40 -23.87 19.50
CA SER A 325 -5.27 -22.72 19.77
C SER A 325 -5.03 -22.06 21.14
N GLU A 326 -4.38 -22.77 22.06
CA GLU A 326 -4.03 -22.26 23.39
C GLU A 326 -2.63 -21.64 23.46
N ALA A 327 -1.78 -21.90 22.47
CA ALA A 327 -0.42 -21.37 22.46
C ALA A 327 -0.42 -19.88 22.09
N ALA A 328 0.18 -19.05 22.93
CA ALA A 328 0.43 -17.65 22.59
C ALA A 328 1.42 -17.56 21.42
N ILE A 329 1.10 -16.72 20.44
CA ILE A 329 2.01 -16.42 19.34
C ILE A 329 2.94 -15.31 19.82
N LEU A 330 4.23 -15.61 19.94
CA LEU A 330 5.24 -14.67 20.44
C LEU A 330 6.24 -14.33 19.34
N MET A 331 6.40 -13.05 19.06
CA MET A 331 7.44 -12.54 18.18
C MET A 331 8.53 -11.89 19.04
N THR A 332 9.75 -12.43 18.99
CA THR A 332 10.91 -11.87 19.68
C THR A 332 11.91 -11.33 18.67
N ILE A 333 12.29 -10.06 18.80
CA ILE A 333 13.32 -9.38 18.00
C ILE A 333 14.42 -8.88 18.93
N VAL A 334 15.69 -9.10 18.58
CA VAL A 334 16.83 -8.52 19.30
C VAL A 334 17.43 -7.39 18.49
N LEU A 335 17.37 -6.18 19.03
CA LEU A 335 17.90 -4.95 18.42
C LEU A 335 19.31 -4.64 18.88
N SER A 336 19.98 -3.77 18.11
CA SER A 336 21.16 -3.06 18.59
C SER A 336 20.75 -2.02 19.66
N LEU A 337 21.52 -1.92 20.76
CA LEU A 337 21.22 -1.00 21.85
C LEU A 337 21.00 0.46 21.40
N PRO A 338 21.78 1.03 20.46
CA PRO A 338 21.54 2.39 19.96
C PRO A 338 20.17 2.58 19.30
N ASP A 339 19.56 1.51 18.76
CA ASP A 339 18.29 1.57 18.04
C ASP A 339 17.07 1.47 18.96
N VAL A 340 17.22 0.98 20.19
CA VAL A 340 16.08 0.77 21.12
C VAL A 340 15.31 2.07 21.36
N GLY A 341 16.01 3.17 21.60
CA GLY A 341 15.39 4.48 21.82
C GLY A 341 14.61 4.97 20.59
N ARG A 342 15.18 4.78 19.39
CA ARG A 342 14.53 5.11 18.12
C ARG A 342 13.30 4.24 17.90
N PHE A 343 13.41 2.93 18.11
CA PHE A 343 12.33 1.95 17.98
C PHE A 343 11.12 2.29 18.87
N VAL A 344 11.36 2.54 20.18
CA VAL A 344 10.30 2.95 21.12
C VAL A 344 9.63 4.24 20.67
N LYS A 345 10.42 5.23 20.23
CA LYS A 345 9.89 6.51 19.76
C LYS A 345 9.03 6.32 18.51
N THR A 346 9.44 5.46 17.58
CA THR A 346 8.66 5.11 16.39
C THR A 346 7.34 4.48 16.76
N LEU A 347 7.33 3.44 17.60
CA LEU A 347 6.10 2.78 18.05
C LEU A 347 5.11 3.77 18.69
N ARG A 348 5.61 4.70 19.52
CA ARG A 348 4.76 5.75 20.12
C ARG A 348 4.11 6.65 19.08
N ILE A 349 4.86 7.07 18.06
CA ILE A 349 4.36 7.90 16.95
C ILE A 349 3.32 7.13 16.13
N ARG A 350 3.41 5.80 16.06
CA ARG A 350 2.42 4.91 15.43
C ARG A 350 1.21 4.59 16.31
N GLY A 351 1.08 5.22 17.48
CA GLY A 351 -0.06 5.00 18.38
C GLY A 351 0.03 3.74 19.23
N MET A 352 1.19 3.08 19.28
CA MET A 352 1.39 1.85 20.07
C MET A 352 1.70 2.11 21.54
N THR A 353 1.63 3.35 22.01
CA THR A 353 2.02 3.76 23.38
C THR A 353 1.31 2.95 24.47
N SER A 354 0.03 2.61 24.29
CA SER A 354 -0.74 1.84 25.29
C SER A 354 -0.40 0.35 25.33
N ARG A 355 0.32 -0.15 24.31
CA ARG A 355 0.69 -1.55 24.15
C ARG A 355 2.17 -1.81 24.47
N VAL A 356 2.99 -0.75 24.54
CA VAL A 356 4.44 -0.86 24.77
C VAL A 356 4.78 -0.75 26.26
N GLN A 357 5.54 -1.71 26.76
CA GLN A 357 6.11 -1.75 28.10
C GLN A 357 7.63 -1.73 28.04
N PHE A 358 8.25 -1.20 29.09
CA PHE A 358 9.71 -1.14 29.20
C PHE A 358 10.14 -1.78 30.51
N ASN A 359 11.07 -2.74 30.43
CA ASN A 359 11.64 -3.49 31.56
C ASN A 359 10.60 -4.16 32.47
N GLY A 360 9.57 -4.80 31.89
CA GLY A 360 8.57 -5.52 32.69
C GLY A 360 7.78 -4.62 33.66
N GLY A 361 7.67 -3.33 33.34
CA GLY A 361 6.74 -2.44 34.04
C GLY A 361 5.32 -3.03 34.04
N PRO A 362 4.49 -2.71 35.05
CA PRO A 362 3.17 -3.32 35.18
C PRO A 362 2.38 -3.14 33.89
N ILE A 363 1.87 -4.25 33.35
CA ILE A 363 0.97 -4.25 32.20
C ILE A 363 -0.14 -3.26 32.54
N PRO A 364 -0.33 -2.17 31.76
CA PRO A 364 -1.52 -1.36 31.92
C PRO A 364 -2.65 -2.35 31.74
N LYS A 365 -3.40 -2.65 32.83
CA LYS A 365 -4.55 -3.55 32.75
C LYS A 365 -5.39 -2.97 31.63
N ALA A 366 -5.31 -3.58 30.45
CA ALA A 366 -6.15 -3.22 29.33
C ALA A 366 -7.53 -3.31 29.96
N ALA A 367 -8.24 -2.18 30.06
CA ALA A 367 -9.59 -2.21 30.54
C ALA A 367 -10.24 -3.28 29.69
N GLU A 368 -10.51 -4.45 30.28
CA GLU A 368 -11.06 -5.58 29.58
C GLU A 368 -12.30 -4.99 28.98
N ARG A 369 -12.26 -4.72 27.68
CA ARG A 369 -13.46 -4.50 26.90
C ARG A 369 -14.08 -5.87 26.88
N THR A 370 -14.70 -6.23 27.99
CA THR A 370 -15.75 -7.21 28.08
C THR A 370 -16.79 -6.69 27.11
N SER A 371 -16.68 -7.09 25.85
CA SER A 371 -17.82 -7.07 24.95
C SER A 371 -18.77 -8.10 25.51
N VAL A 372 -19.55 -7.68 26.51
CA VAL A 372 -20.75 -8.38 26.98
C VAL A 372 -21.77 -8.27 25.83
N ASN A 373 -21.54 -9.05 24.77
CA ASN A 373 -22.44 -9.29 23.65
C ASN A 373 -21.88 -10.46 22.81
N ILE A 374 -21.59 -11.60 23.48
CA ILE A 374 -21.48 -12.90 22.80
C ILE A 374 -22.53 -13.82 23.43
N SER A 375 -23.76 -13.38 23.32
CA SER A 375 -24.87 -14.30 23.11
C SER A 375 -25.63 -13.65 21.96
N PRO A 376 -25.74 -14.27 20.77
CA PRO A 376 -26.72 -13.79 19.82
C PRO A 376 -28.05 -13.82 20.56
N THR A 377 -28.64 -12.65 20.80
CA THR A 377 -30.02 -12.58 21.29
C THR A 377 -30.85 -13.31 20.24
N ARG A 378 -31.18 -14.57 20.54
CA ARG A 378 -32.07 -15.37 19.73
C ARG A 378 -33.44 -14.72 19.91
N LEU A 379 -33.78 -13.84 18.97
CA LEU A 379 -35.12 -13.30 18.83
C LEU A 379 -36.02 -14.49 18.43
N GLU A 380 -36.58 -15.15 19.43
CA GLU A 380 -37.68 -16.09 19.24
C GLU A 380 -38.92 -15.27 18.86
N PHE A 381 -39.17 -15.17 17.56
CA PHE A 381 -40.45 -14.67 17.07
C PHE A 381 -41.50 -15.76 17.26
N GLU A 382 -42.08 -15.85 18.45
CA GLU A 382 -43.39 -16.47 18.62
C GLU A 382 -44.45 -15.51 18.07
N GLY A 383 -44.95 -15.83 16.88
CA GLY A 383 -45.96 -15.01 16.24
C GLY A 383 -46.41 -15.59 14.92
N SER A 384 -47.33 -16.55 15.01
CA SER A 384 -48.17 -17.07 13.93
C SER A 384 -48.67 -15.96 13.01
N GLN A 385 -48.09 -15.84 11.81
CA GLN A 385 -48.62 -14.98 10.75
C GLN A 385 -48.98 -15.81 9.52
N SER A 386 -50.28 -16.07 9.44
CA SER A 386 -51.11 -16.10 8.23
C SER A 386 -50.38 -15.64 6.96
N VAL A 387 -50.29 -16.55 5.99
CA VAL A 387 -49.86 -16.26 4.62
C VAL A 387 -50.83 -15.23 4.00
N ALA A 388 -50.44 -13.96 4.02
CA ALA A 388 -51.16 -12.92 3.31
C ALA A 388 -51.03 -13.18 1.80
N SER A 389 -52.18 -13.26 1.12
CA SER A 389 -52.24 -13.53 -0.32
C SER A 389 -51.55 -12.43 -1.12
N TYR A 390 -50.99 -12.83 -2.27
CA TYR A 390 -50.24 -11.98 -3.19
C TYR A 390 -51.00 -10.70 -3.61
N GLN A 391 -52.33 -10.70 -3.54
CA GLN A 391 -53.16 -9.54 -3.88
C GLN A 391 -53.05 -8.38 -2.87
N SER A 392 -52.72 -8.63 -1.61
CA SER A 392 -52.54 -7.55 -0.62
C SER A 392 -51.21 -6.80 -0.78
N LYS A 393 -50.19 -7.41 -1.39
CA LYS A 393 -48.89 -6.76 -1.63
C LYS A 393 -48.90 -5.83 -2.84
N VAL A 394 -49.78 -6.05 -3.82
CA VAL A 394 -49.89 -5.19 -5.01
C VAL A 394 -50.57 -3.85 -4.69
N LYS A 395 -51.49 -3.82 -3.72
CA LYS A 395 -52.21 -2.59 -3.35
C LYS A 395 -51.34 -1.55 -2.63
N VAL A 396 -50.32 -1.99 -1.89
CA VAL A 396 -49.39 -1.10 -1.15
C VAL A 396 -48.41 -0.39 -2.09
N VAL A 397 -48.14 -0.95 -3.28
CA VAL A 397 -47.26 -0.32 -4.28
C VAL A 397 -48.03 0.72 -5.12
N GLU A 398 -49.33 0.55 -5.36
CA GLU A 398 -50.16 1.54 -6.06
C GLU A 398 -50.47 2.79 -5.23
N GLU A 399 -50.54 2.66 -3.89
CA GLU A 399 -50.75 3.81 -3.00
C GLU A 399 -49.46 4.61 -2.72
N GLY A 400 -48.28 3.97 -2.80
CA GLY A 400 -46.98 4.64 -2.70
C GLY A 400 -46.58 5.44 -3.96
N GLY A 401 -47.10 5.07 -5.13
CA GLY A 401 -46.83 5.76 -6.41
C GLY A 401 -47.57 7.07 -6.62
N ARG A 402 -48.57 7.40 -5.79
CA ARG A 402 -49.37 8.64 -5.90
C ARG A 402 -48.81 9.83 -5.10
N LEU A 403 -47.74 9.64 -4.34
CA LEU A 403 -47.14 10.69 -3.50
C LEU A 403 -45.95 11.44 -4.14
N TYR A 404 -45.58 11.14 -5.39
CA TYR A 404 -44.44 11.78 -6.08
C TYR A 404 -44.80 12.73 -7.24
N ASN A 405 -46.07 13.11 -7.41
CA ASN A 405 -46.52 14.03 -8.48
C ASN A 405 -47.07 15.37 -7.95
N LEU A 406 -46.35 16.04 -7.04
CA LEU A 406 -46.70 17.41 -6.61
C LEU A 406 -45.46 18.29 -6.42
N PHE A 407 -44.78 18.66 -7.52
CA PHE A 407 -44.00 19.90 -7.60
C PHE A 407 -43.96 20.41 -9.06
N PRO A 408 -44.63 21.54 -9.39
CA PRO A 408 -44.48 22.16 -10.70
C PRO A 408 -43.26 23.08 -10.71
N PHE A 409 -42.33 22.84 -11.62
CA PHE A 409 -41.30 23.82 -11.99
C PHE A 409 -41.94 24.91 -12.86
N ALA A 410 -41.96 26.14 -12.34
CA ALA A 410 -42.24 27.35 -13.10
C ALA A 410 -40.96 27.79 -13.83
N ALA A 411 -41.11 28.10 -15.12
CA ALA A 411 -40.07 28.66 -15.96
C ALA A 411 -40.11 30.20 -15.93
N THR A 412 -38.93 30.81 -15.73
CA THR A 412 -38.52 32.11 -16.29
C THR A 412 -37.02 32.09 -16.46
#